data_AF-R7L7E5-F1
#
_entry.id   AF-R7L7E5-F1
#
_cell.length_a   1.000
_cell.length_b   1.000
_cell.length_c   1.000
_cell.angle_alpha   90.00
_cell.angle_beta   90.00
_cell.angle_gamma   90.00
#
_symmetry.space_group_name_H-M   'P 1'
#
loop_
_entity.id
_entity.type
_entity.pdbx_description
1 polymer ?
#
loop_
_entity_poly.entity_id
_entity_poly.type
_entity_poly.pdbx_seq_one_letter_code
_entity_poly.pdbx_strand_id
1 'polypeptide(L)' 'MRKNKGVIRDALLREEALKKIEGFVSNKIPEARFIGRMESPIKGGDGNVEYLIGYRKG' A
#
# COMPACT_ATOMS: atom_id res chain seq x y z
N MET A 1 0.78 26.91 -12.48
CA MET A 1 1.65 26.09 -11.59
C MET A 1 0.87 24.85 -11.16
N ARG A 2 1.11 23.67 -11.78
CA ARG A 2 0.47 22.41 -11.37
C ARG A 2 1.43 21.60 -10.50
N LYS A 3 1.62 22.03 -9.24
CA LYS A 3 2.31 21.21 -8.24
C LYS A 3 1.22 20.57 -7.39
N ASN A 4 1.25 19.24 -7.20
CA ASN A 4 0.42 18.46 -6.25
C ASN A 4 -0.80 17.65 -6.75
N LYS A 5 -0.94 17.26 -8.03
CA LYS A 5 -2.05 16.36 -8.42
C LYS A 5 -1.79 14.86 -8.17
N GLY A 6 -0.54 14.46 -7.89
CA GLY A 6 -0.14 13.05 -7.73
C GLY A 6 0.30 12.65 -6.33
N VAL A 7 0.07 13.47 -5.30
CA VAL A 7 0.50 13.18 -3.93
C VAL A 7 -0.69 12.88 -3.03
N ILE A 8 -0.71 11.69 -2.43
CA ILE A 8 -1.78 11.27 -1.51
C ILE A 8 -1.40 11.63 -0.07
N ARG A 9 -1.86 12.80 0.38
CA ARG A 9 -1.61 13.32 1.73
C ARG A 9 -2.57 12.79 2.78
N ASP A 10 -3.79 12.43 2.39
CA ASP A 10 -4.81 11.92 3.30
C ASP A 10 -4.44 10.51 3.79
N ALA A 11 -4.40 10.33 5.11
CA ALA A 11 -4.10 9.05 5.73
C ALA A 11 -5.21 8.01 5.52
N LEU A 12 -6.48 8.44 5.48
CA LEU A 12 -7.62 7.54 5.24
C LEU A 12 -7.56 6.98 3.83
N LEU A 13 -7.27 7.80 2.82
CA LEU A 13 -7.13 7.33 1.44
C LEU A 13 -5.96 6.34 1.28
N ARG A 14 -4.86 6.53 2.02
CA ARG A 14 -3.74 5.56 2.03
C ARG A 14 -4.16 4.23 2.66
N GLU A 15 -4.88 4.27 3.77
CA GLU A 15 -5.39 3.08 4.43
C GLU A 15 -6.42 2.31 3.56
N GLU A 16 -7.29 3.04 2.86
CA GLU A 16 -8.22 2.44 1.89
C GLU A 16 -7.48 1.77 0.73
N ALA A 17 -6.41 2.40 0.22
CA ALA A 17 -5.56 1.80 -0.81
C ALA A 17 -4.89 0.50 -0.31
N LEU A 18 -4.38 0.49 0.93
CA LEU A 18 -3.83 -0.73 1.55
C LEU A 18 -4.85 -1.86 1.62
N LYS A 19 -6.04 -1.57 2.18
CA LYS A 19 -7.12 -2.55 2.29
C LYS A 19 -7.55 -3.10 0.93
N LYS A 20 -7.55 -2.26 -0.12
CA LYS A 20 -7.85 -2.70 -1.49
C LYS A 20 -6.83 -3.72 -1.99
N ILE A 21 -5.55 -3.52 -1.74
CA ILE A 21 -4.49 -4.47 -2.13
C ILE A 21 -4.55 -5.75 -1.29
N GLU A 22 -4.76 -5.65 0.02
CA GLU A 22 -4.92 -6.81 0.90
C GLU A 22 -6.14 -7.66 0.49
N GLY A 23 -7.25 -7.02 0.19
CA GLY A 23 -8.44 -7.66 -0.35
C GLY A 23 -8.19 -8.32 -1.71
N PHE A 24 -7.44 -7.66 -2.61
CA PHE A 24 -7.07 -8.26 -3.90
C PHE A 24 -6.26 -9.54 -3.71
N VAL A 25 -5.23 -9.52 -2.86
CA VAL A 25 -4.37 -10.69 -2.61
C VAL A 25 -5.19 -11.83 -2.02
N SER A 26 -6.00 -11.55 -1.00
CA SER A 26 -6.87 -12.55 -0.35
C SER A 26 -7.85 -13.20 -1.33
N ASN A 27 -8.35 -12.44 -2.30
CA ASN A 27 -9.30 -12.94 -3.31
C ASN A 27 -8.63 -13.68 -4.48
N LYS A 28 -7.40 -13.32 -4.85
CA LYS A 28 -6.73 -13.85 -6.05
C LYS A 28 -5.67 -14.92 -5.74
N ILE A 29 -5.14 -14.92 -4.53
CA ILE A 29 -4.08 -15.83 -4.08
C ILE A 29 -4.47 -16.34 -2.69
N PRO A 30 -5.49 -17.22 -2.59
CA PRO A 30 -6.04 -17.65 -1.30
C PRO A 30 -5.03 -18.40 -0.42
N GLU A 31 -3.98 -18.99 -1.00
CA GLU A 31 -2.87 -19.60 -0.26
C GLU A 31 -1.87 -18.57 0.30
N ALA A 32 -1.94 -17.30 -0.10
CA ALA A 32 -1.03 -16.28 0.41
C ALA A 32 -1.43 -15.89 1.84
N ARG A 33 -0.56 -16.22 2.80
CA ARG A 33 -0.73 -15.82 4.19
C ARG A 33 -0.08 -14.46 4.44
N PHE A 34 -0.85 -13.50 4.92
CA PHE A 34 -0.34 -12.20 5.36
C PHE A 34 0.67 -12.35 6.50
N ILE A 35 1.83 -11.71 6.37
CA ILE A 35 2.88 -11.68 7.39
C ILE A 35 2.85 -10.35 8.14
N GLY A 36 2.61 -9.25 7.41
CA GLY A 36 2.65 -7.90 7.97
C GLY A 36 2.75 -6.85 6.89
N ARG A 37 2.65 -5.59 7.31
CA ARG A 37 2.87 -4.42 6.46
C ARG A 37 3.59 -3.33 7.24
N MET A 38 4.27 -2.45 6.54
CA MET A 38 4.90 -1.27 7.11
C MET A 38 4.93 -0.13 6.10
N GLU A 39 5.04 1.11 6.58
CA GLU A 39 5.47 2.21 5.72
C GLU A 39 6.90 1.96 5.22
N SER A 40 7.16 2.28 3.96
CA SER A 40 8.50 2.26 3.40
C SER A 40 9.39 3.27 4.13
N PRO A 41 10.66 2.91 4.43
CA PRO A 41 11.59 3.83 5.07
C PRO A 41 11.97 5.01 4.14
N ILE A 42 11.69 4.91 2.84
CA ILE A 42 11.91 5.96 1.85
C ILE A 42 10.57 6.42 1.27
N LYS A 43 10.52 7.70 0.89
CA LYS A 43 9.37 8.25 0.15
C LYS A 43 9.50 7.94 -1.34
N GLY A 44 8.37 7.67 -1.97
CA GLY A 44 8.26 7.52 -3.41
C GLY A 44 8.36 8.85 -4.16
N GLY A 45 8.05 8.81 -5.46
CA GLY A 45 8.01 10.00 -6.31
C GLY A 45 7.15 11.12 -5.70
N ASP A 46 7.62 12.37 -5.82
CA ASP A 46 7.00 13.57 -5.25
C ASP A 46 6.78 13.54 -3.72
N GLY A 47 7.46 12.63 -2.99
CA GLY A 47 7.35 12.49 -1.55
C GLY A 47 6.17 11.65 -1.08
N ASN A 48 5.57 10.84 -1.96
CA ASN A 48 4.48 9.94 -1.59
C ASN A 48 4.92 8.95 -0.51
N VAL A 49 4.02 8.67 0.43
CA VAL A 49 4.19 7.55 1.36
C VAL A 49 3.94 6.27 0.58
N GLU A 50 4.88 5.34 0.64
CA GLU A 50 4.76 4.00 0.09
C GLU A 50 4.69 2.98 1.22
N TYR A 51 4.21 1.78 0.92
CA TYR A 51 4.09 0.70 1.89
C TYR A 51 4.68 -0.59 1.34
N LEU A 52 5.27 -1.38 2.25
CA LEU A 52 5.71 -2.73 2.00
C LEU A 52 4.69 -3.68 2.63
N ILE A 53 4.25 -4.69 1.87
CA ILE A 53 3.30 -5.71 2.35
C ILE A 53 3.90 -7.09 2.10
N GLY A 54 4.06 -7.86 3.18
CA GLY A 54 4.66 -9.19 3.16
C GLY A 54 3.60 -10.29 3.15
N TYR A 55 3.73 -11.20 2.19
CA TYR A 55 2.95 -12.45 2.13
C TYR A 55 3.88 -13.64 2.04
N ARG A 56 3.46 -14.77 2.62
CA ARG A 56 4.13 -16.06 2.49
C ARG A 56 3.21 -17.02 1.78
N LYS A 57 3.76 -17.84 0.88
CA LYS A 57 3.04 -18.99 0.32
C LYS A 57 2.65 -19.95 1.46
N GLY A 58 1.38 -20.34 1.50
CA GLY A 58 0.82 -21.33 2.42
C GLY A 58 1.35 -22.74 2.17
#